data_AF-A0A2H0A3W5-F1
#
_entry.id   AF-A0A2H0A3W5-F1
#
_cell.length_a   1.000
_cell.length_b   1.000
_cell.length_c   1.000
_cell.angle_alpha   90.00
_cell.angle_beta   90.00
_cell.angle_gamma   90.00
#
_symmetry.space_group_name_H-M   'P 1'
#
loop_
_entity.id
_entity.type
_entity.pdbx_description
1 polymer ?
#
loop_
_entity_poly.entity_id
_entity_poly.type
_entity_poly.pdbx_seq_one_letter_code
_entity_poly.pdbx_strand_id
1 'polypeptide(L)'
;MKNKSTSLYSIIKSLGLVFGDIGTSPIYTLTVIFLITPHSQENIIGVLSLIIIAVVLFSVKVSALFGPLMVIWFSALTLSGLIAILAVPSVFKAINPYYGIHFLLKNGFAGFFVLSGVTLCATGGEVLYADMGHLGREPIVKAWYFVLVALILNYLGQGAFLIHHPEAKNVLFAMVFFQAKFLYIPFLILSIIATVIASQAMISGMFSIAYQGCHAHYAYA
;
A
#
# COMPACT_ATOMS: atom_id res chain seq x y z
N MET A 1 -0.45 43.95 7.06
CA MET A 1 -0.18 42.65 6.40
C MET A 1 1.33 42.38 6.48
N LYS A 2 1.79 41.64 7.51
CA LYS A 2 3.23 41.28 7.64
C LYS A 2 3.47 39.96 6.92
N ASN A 3 4.15 40.02 5.79
CA ASN A 3 4.70 38.88 5.08
C ASN A 3 5.75 38.22 6.00
N LYS A 4 5.42 37.09 6.62
CA LYS A 4 6.31 36.37 7.55
C LYS A 4 6.88 35.16 6.83
N SER A 5 8.18 35.21 6.57
CA SER A 5 8.97 34.23 5.82
C SER A 5 8.85 32.84 6.45
N THR A 6 8.44 31.87 5.64
CA THR A 6 8.62 30.44 5.88
C THR A 6 10.07 30.19 6.28
N SER A 7 10.31 29.65 7.48
CA SER A 7 11.68 29.40 7.97
C SER A 7 12.40 28.42 7.04
N LEU A 8 13.58 28.80 6.55
CA LEU A 8 14.43 27.99 5.66
C LEU A 8 14.64 26.56 6.22
N TYR A 9 14.69 26.43 7.54
CA TYR A 9 14.80 25.15 8.23
C TYR A 9 13.60 24.22 8.00
N SER A 10 12.36 24.74 7.99
CA SER A 10 11.16 23.91 7.73
C SER A 10 11.05 23.49 6.27
N ILE A 11 11.55 24.33 5.35
CA ILE A 11 11.65 24.02 3.92
C ILE A 11 12.68 22.90 3.70
N ILE A 12 13.87 23.00 4.29
CA ILE A 12 14.93 22.00 4.16
C ILE A 12 14.49 20.64 4.73
N LYS A 13 13.79 20.62 5.87
CA LYS A 13 13.30 19.37 6.48
C LYS A 13 12.20 18.71 5.65
N SER A 14 11.29 19.51 5.07
CA SER A 14 10.26 19.02 4.14
C SER A 14 10.86 18.52 2.82
N LEU A 15 11.92 19.17 2.33
CA LEU A 15 12.64 18.74 1.12
C LEU A 15 13.26 17.35 1.28
N GLY A 16 13.99 17.11 2.38
CA GLY A 16 14.64 15.82 2.61
C GLY A 16 13.66 14.66 2.81
N LEU A 17 12.52 14.92 3.44
CA LEU A 17 11.55 13.88 3.81
C LEU A 17 10.58 13.51 2.68
N VAL A 18 10.22 14.48 1.82
CA VAL A 18 9.24 14.26 0.73
C VAL A 18 9.90 13.97 -0.62
N PHE A 19 10.97 14.69 -0.95
CA PHE A 19 11.56 14.63 -2.29
C PHE A 19 12.71 13.63 -2.44
N GLY A 20 13.24 13.12 -1.31
CA GLY A 20 14.27 12.08 -1.33
C GLY A 20 13.78 10.76 -1.95
N ASP A 21 12.54 10.37 -1.67
CA ASP A 21 11.96 9.09 -2.11
C ASP A 21 11.14 9.24 -3.41
N ILE A 22 10.36 10.33 -3.55
CA ILE A 22 9.48 10.57 -4.71
C ILE A 22 10.22 11.20 -5.90
N GLY A 23 11.23 12.03 -5.65
CA GLY A 23 11.95 12.78 -6.70
C GLY A 23 13.07 11.97 -7.36
N THR A 24 13.61 10.96 -6.69
CA THR A 24 14.74 10.17 -7.19
C THR A 24 14.31 9.07 -8.15
N SER A 25 13.12 8.48 -7.95
CA SER A 25 12.67 7.38 -8.82
C SER A 25 12.59 7.79 -10.29
N PRO A 26 11.97 8.93 -10.68
CA PRO A 26 11.95 9.36 -12.08
C PRO A 26 13.34 9.61 -12.68
N ILE A 27 14.32 10.02 -11.86
CA ILE A 27 15.70 10.29 -12.29
C ILE A 27 16.39 9.00 -12.73
N TYR A 28 16.17 7.89 -12.02
CA TYR A 28 16.79 6.60 -12.33
C TYR A 28 15.94 5.71 -13.27
N THR A 29 14.64 5.98 -13.41
CA THR A 29 13.71 5.17 -14.22
C THR A 29 14.19 4.98 -15.66
N LEU A 30 14.67 6.04 -16.32
CA LEU A 30 15.19 5.92 -17.69
C LEU A 30 16.40 4.99 -17.75
N THR A 31 17.36 5.16 -16.83
CA THR A 31 18.54 4.30 -16.75
C THR A 31 18.15 2.84 -16.55
N VAL A 32 17.23 2.56 -15.63
CA VAL A 32 16.78 1.18 -15.34
C VAL A 32 16.05 0.54 -16.52
N ILE A 33 15.15 1.26 -17.19
CA ILE A 33 14.39 0.72 -18.33
C ILE A 33 15.32 0.37 -19.51
N PHE A 34 16.34 1.19 -19.74
CA PHE A 34 17.31 0.95 -20.81
C PHE A 34 18.34 -0.13 -20.49
N LEU A 35 18.46 -0.61 -19.24
CA LEU A 35 19.22 -1.84 -18.96
C LEU A 35 18.59 -3.08 -19.59
N ILE A 36 17.28 -3.06 -19.84
CA ILE A 36 16.50 -4.21 -20.37
C ILE A 36 15.88 -3.93 -21.74
N THR A 37 16.10 -2.75 -22.32
CA THR A 37 15.48 -2.31 -23.58
C THR A 37 16.52 -1.74 -24.54
N PRO A 38 16.51 -2.07 -25.85
CA PRO A 38 17.41 -1.48 -26.84
C PRO A 38 17.25 0.03 -26.94
N HIS A 39 18.37 0.75 -27.14
CA HIS A 39 18.40 2.20 -27.24
C HIS A 39 18.04 2.68 -28.66
N SER A 40 16.84 2.36 -29.14
CA SER A 40 16.31 2.88 -30.40
C SER A 40 15.57 4.21 -30.18
N GLN A 41 15.56 5.08 -31.19
CA GLN A 41 14.82 6.35 -31.14
C GLN A 41 13.32 6.13 -30.83
N GLU A 42 12.73 5.07 -31.38
CA GLU A 42 11.34 4.69 -31.12
C GLU A 42 11.11 4.29 -29.65
N ASN A 43 11.99 3.45 -29.08
CA ASN A 43 11.90 3.05 -27.68
C ASN A 43 12.10 4.23 -26.72
N ILE A 44 13.01 5.15 -27.05
CA ILE A 44 13.24 6.37 -26.26
C ILE A 44 11.99 7.24 -26.23
N ILE A 45 11.38 7.50 -27.38
CA ILE A 45 10.15 8.30 -27.46
C ILE A 45 8.99 7.58 -26.73
N GLY A 46 8.86 6.26 -26.89
CA GLY A 46 7.85 5.45 -26.22
C GLY A 46 7.97 5.48 -24.70
N VAL A 47 9.17 5.26 -24.17
CA VAL A 47 9.44 5.28 -22.72
C VAL A 47 9.22 6.68 -22.14
N LEU A 48 9.71 7.74 -22.81
CA LEU A 48 9.47 9.11 -22.38
C LEU A 48 7.98 9.47 -22.37
N SER A 49 7.23 9.06 -23.40
CA SER A 49 5.78 9.23 -23.46
C SER A 49 5.08 8.54 -22.28
N LEU A 50 5.45 7.29 -21.98
CA LEU A 50 4.91 6.56 -20.84
C LEU A 50 5.23 7.23 -19.49
N ILE A 51 6.45 7.73 -19.31
CA ILE A 51 6.85 8.47 -18.11
C ILE A 51 6.03 9.75 -17.97
N ILE A 52 5.89 10.53 -19.04
CA ILE A 52 5.11 11.79 -19.02
C ILE A 52 3.64 11.51 -18.74
N ILE A 53 3.04 10.53 -19.44
CA ILE A 53 1.64 10.14 -19.23
C ILE A 53 1.45 9.66 -17.78
N ALA A 54 2.37 8.87 -17.24
CA ALA A 54 2.33 8.46 -15.84
C ALA A 54 2.41 9.66 -14.89
N VAL A 55 3.38 10.57 -15.05
CA VAL A 55 3.50 11.74 -14.18
C VAL A 55 2.24 12.62 -14.24
N VAL A 56 1.68 12.83 -15.44
CA VAL A 56 0.49 13.68 -15.64
C VAL A 56 -0.75 13.01 -15.06
N LEU A 57 -1.05 11.76 -15.42
CA LEU A 57 -2.23 11.04 -14.91
C LEU A 57 -2.21 10.95 -13.39
N PHE A 58 -1.04 10.74 -12.79
CA PHE A 58 -0.87 10.65 -11.34
C PHE A 58 -0.85 12.02 -10.66
N SER A 59 -0.79 13.12 -11.41
CA SER A 59 -0.97 14.48 -10.89
C SER A 59 -2.44 14.94 -10.91
N VAL A 60 -3.32 14.23 -11.62
CA VAL A 60 -4.75 14.58 -11.70
C VAL A 60 -5.47 14.08 -10.44
N LYS A 61 -6.04 15.02 -9.68
CA LYS A 61 -6.85 14.74 -8.48
C LYS A 61 -8.15 14.00 -8.83
N VAL A 62 -8.12 12.67 -8.85
CA VAL A 62 -9.33 11.82 -8.92
C VAL A 62 -9.63 11.23 -7.55
N SER A 63 -9.68 12.07 -6.50
CA SER A 63 -9.91 11.59 -5.13
C SER A 63 -11.31 10.99 -4.92
N ALA A 64 -12.31 11.41 -5.70
CA ALA A 64 -13.69 10.95 -5.57
C ALA A 64 -13.89 9.47 -5.94
N LEU A 65 -13.09 8.94 -6.87
CA LEU A 65 -13.23 7.55 -7.34
C LEU A 65 -12.47 6.54 -6.46
N PHE A 66 -11.57 7.01 -5.58
CA PHE A 66 -10.73 6.16 -4.75
C PHE A 66 -11.55 5.34 -3.75
N GLY A 67 -12.50 5.96 -3.07
CA GLY A 67 -13.34 5.28 -2.08
C GLY A 67 -14.06 4.05 -2.63
N PRO A 68 -14.89 4.20 -3.69
CA PRO A 68 -15.60 3.06 -4.29
C PRO A 68 -14.66 1.96 -4.81
N LEU A 69 -13.53 2.32 -5.43
CA LEU A 69 -12.56 1.34 -5.93
C LEU A 69 -11.90 0.55 -4.79
N MET A 70 -11.57 1.21 -3.68
CA MET A 70 -11.04 0.53 -2.50
C MET A 70 -12.07 -0.38 -1.83
N VAL A 71 -13.36 -0.01 -1.83
CA VAL A 71 -14.44 -0.89 -1.37
C VAL A 71 -14.52 -2.15 -2.22
N ILE A 72 -14.44 -2.03 -3.55
CA ILE A 72 -14.41 -3.17 -4.47
C ILE A 72 -13.17 -4.05 -4.21
N TRP A 73 -12.00 -3.44 -4.05
CA TRP A 73 -10.75 -4.14 -3.73
C TRP A 73 -10.83 -4.96 -2.44
N PHE A 74 -11.20 -4.33 -1.32
CA PHE A 74 -11.29 -5.04 -0.03
C PHE A 74 -12.42 -6.06 0.00
N SER A 75 -13.50 -5.84 -0.75
CA SER A 75 -14.56 -6.85 -0.93
C SER A 75 -14.03 -8.07 -1.69
N ALA A 76 -13.27 -7.87 -2.76
CA ALA A 76 -12.65 -8.97 -3.52
C ALA A 76 -11.67 -9.78 -2.65
N LEU A 77 -10.84 -9.11 -1.85
CA LEU A 77 -9.95 -9.77 -0.88
C LEU A 77 -10.71 -10.59 0.15
N THR A 78 -11.81 -10.03 0.67
CA THR A 78 -12.68 -10.69 1.66
C THR A 78 -13.33 -11.94 1.09
N LEU A 79 -13.94 -11.84 -0.10
CA LEU A 79 -14.60 -12.96 -0.75
C LEU A 79 -13.61 -14.09 -1.07
N SER A 80 -12.47 -13.76 -1.67
CA SER A 80 -11.44 -14.76 -2.00
C SER A 80 -10.86 -15.42 -0.73
N GLY A 81 -10.67 -14.64 0.34
CA GLY A 81 -10.24 -15.14 1.64
C GLY A 81 -11.24 -16.11 2.26
N LEU A 82 -12.53 -15.74 2.28
CA LEU A 82 -13.61 -16.59 2.79
C LEU A 82 -13.71 -17.92 2.04
N ILE A 83 -13.66 -17.90 0.70
CA ILE A 83 -13.69 -19.12 -0.12
C ILE A 83 -12.55 -20.07 0.28
N ALA A 84 -11.34 -19.55 0.49
CA ALA A 84 -10.20 -20.37 0.90
C ALA A 84 -10.32 -20.88 2.34
N ILE A 85 -10.82 -20.07 3.28
CA ILE A 85 -11.05 -20.48 4.68
C ILE A 85 -12.03 -21.65 4.76
N LEU A 86 -13.08 -21.66 3.94
CA LEU A 86 -14.07 -22.74 3.92
C LEU A 86 -13.45 -24.10 3.57
N ALA A 87 -12.37 -24.12 2.79
CA ALA A 87 -11.63 -25.34 2.48
C ALA A 87 -10.81 -25.86 3.68
N VAL A 88 -10.29 -24.97 4.52
CA VAL A 88 -9.45 -25.33 5.68
C VAL A 88 -9.85 -24.53 6.93
N PRO A 89 -10.94 -24.89 7.64
CA PRO A 89 -11.39 -24.15 8.81
C PRO A 89 -10.40 -24.15 9.99
N SER A 90 -9.41 -25.05 9.98
CA SER A 90 -8.39 -25.14 11.02
C SER A 90 -7.51 -23.89 11.11
N VAL A 91 -7.48 -23.03 10.07
CA VAL A 91 -6.71 -21.77 10.08
C VAL A 91 -7.18 -20.78 11.14
N PHE A 92 -8.42 -20.87 11.63
CA PHE A 92 -8.91 -20.05 12.74
C PHE A 92 -8.09 -20.21 14.02
N LYS A 93 -7.36 -21.33 14.17
CA LYS A 93 -6.40 -21.52 15.26
C LYS A 93 -5.35 -20.41 15.31
N ALA A 94 -5.01 -19.77 14.19
CA ALA A 94 -4.06 -18.67 14.11
C ALA A 94 -4.48 -17.42 14.92
N ILE A 95 -5.75 -17.29 15.31
CA ILE A 95 -6.23 -16.22 16.20
C ILE A 95 -5.63 -16.36 17.61
N ASN A 96 -5.32 -17.60 18.04
CA ASN A 96 -4.73 -17.83 19.35
C ASN A 96 -3.23 -17.45 19.34
N PRO A 97 -2.79 -16.49 20.18
CA PRO A 97 -1.39 -16.01 20.22
C PRO A 97 -0.38 -17.11 20.56
N TYR A 98 -0.83 -18.20 21.18
CA TYR A 98 -0.03 -19.40 21.43
C TYR A 98 0.73 -19.87 20.17
N TYR A 99 0.07 -19.89 19.01
CA TYR A 99 0.70 -20.35 17.76
C TYR A 99 1.81 -19.42 17.28
N GLY A 100 1.64 -18.11 17.44
CA GLY A 100 2.66 -17.12 17.13
C GLY A 100 3.87 -17.25 18.04
N ILE A 101 3.65 -17.32 19.36
CA ILE A 101 4.74 -17.48 20.34
C ILE A 101 5.47 -18.81 20.11
N HIS A 102 4.73 -19.90 19.94
CA HIS A 102 5.31 -21.21 19.67
C HIS A 102 6.11 -21.23 18.36
N PHE A 103 5.63 -20.55 17.30
CA PHE A 103 6.36 -20.39 16.05
C PHE A 103 7.69 -19.66 16.25
N LEU A 104 7.69 -18.56 17.01
CA LEU A 104 8.91 -17.79 17.27
C LEU A 104 9.93 -18.61 18.07
N LEU A 105 9.49 -19.29 19.13
CA LEU A 105 10.36 -20.12 19.96
C LEU A 105 10.93 -21.32 19.20
N LYS A 106 10.14 -21.92 18.30
CA LYS A 106 10.56 -23.08 17.50
C LYS A 106 11.56 -22.71 16.40
N ASN A 107 11.42 -21.52 15.79
CA ASN A 107 12.23 -21.12 14.63
C ASN A 107 13.43 -20.22 14.98
N GLY A 108 13.60 -19.84 16.26
CA GLY A 108 14.76 -19.07 16.73
C GLY A 108 15.00 -17.80 15.92
N PHE A 109 16.20 -17.66 15.35
CA PHE A 109 16.59 -16.50 14.55
C PHE A 109 15.73 -16.30 13.29
N ALA A 110 15.23 -17.37 12.65
CA ALA A 110 14.34 -17.22 11.51
C ALA A 110 13.00 -16.57 11.94
N GLY A 111 12.50 -16.93 13.12
CA GLY A 111 11.33 -16.26 13.72
C GLY A 111 11.55 -14.77 13.95
N PHE A 112 12.76 -14.36 14.33
CA PHE A 112 13.11 -12.94 14.47
C PHE A 112 13.04 -12.19 13.15
N PHE A 113 13.54 -12.75 12.05
CA PHE A 113 13.39 -12.13 10.72
C PHE A 113 11.94 -12.09 10.23
N VAL A 114 11.10 -13.04 10.61
CA VAL A 114 9.65 -12.98 10.31
C VAL A 114 8.98 -11.79 11.01
N LEU A 115 9.42 -11.45 12.23
CA LEU A 115 8.87 -10.29 12.96
C LEU A 115 9.11 -8.96 12.25
N SER A 116 10.16 -8.81 11.45
CA SER A 116 10.37 -7.57 10.69
C SER A 116 9.29 -7.39 9.62
N GLY A 117 8.92 -8.47 8.92
CA GLY A 117 7.80 -8.47 7.96
C GLY A 117 6.44 -8.19 8.62
N VAL A 118 6.20 -8.76 9.81
CA VAL A 118 4.99 -8.49 10.59
C VAL A 118 4.95 -7.02 11.04
N THR A 119 6.07 -6.48 11.50
CA THR A 119 6.18 -5.08 11.93
C THR A 119 5.96 -4.12 10.76
N LEU A 120 6.51 -4.42 9.58
CA LEU A 120 6.27 -3.65 8.36
C LEU A 120 4.77 -3.58 8.02
N CYS A 121 4.05 -4.71 8.15
CA CYS A 121 2.59 -4.72 7.98
C CYS A 121 1.88 -3.81 9.02
N ALA A 122 2.35 -3.78 10.27
CA ALA A 122 1.76 -2.95 11.32
C ALA A 122 1.95 -1.45 11.07
N THR A 123 3.11 -1.03 10.56
CA THR A 123 3.41 0.39 10.28
C THR A 123 2.48 1.01 9.22
N GLY A 124 1.85 0.21 8.35
CA GLY A 124 0.83 0.70 7.43
C GLY A 124 -0.42 1.25 8.12
N GLY A 125 -0.74 0.78 9.33
CA GLY A 125 -1.85 1.28 10.14
C GLY A 125 -1.57 2.61 10.85
N GLU A 126 -0.31 2.95 11.09
CA GLU A 126 0.08 4.22 11.75
C GLU A 126 -0.12 5.43 10.85
N VAL A 127 0.09 5.26 9.54
CA VAL A 127 -0.14 6.30 8.51
C VAL A 127 -1.60 6.77 8.51
N LEU A 128 -2.54 5.88 8.83
CA LEU A 128 -3.96 6.18 8.90
C LEU A 128 -4.32 7.23 9.96
N TYR A 129 -3.53 7.30 11.05
CA TYR A 129 -3.76 8.27 12.12
C TYR A 129 -3.31 9.69 11.73
N ALA A 130 -2.35 9.82 10.81
CA ALA A 130 -1.88 11.12 10.34
C ALA A 130 -2.93 11.88 9.52
N ASP A 131 -3.82 11.16 8.83
CA ASP A 131 -4.92 11.74 8.04
C ASP A 131 -6.18 12.08 8.88
N MET A 132 -6.19 11.76 10.18
CA MET A 132 -7.32 12.11 11.08
C MET A 132 -7.54 13.61 11.23
N GLY A 133 -6.53 14.43 10.94
CA GLY A 133 -6.60 15.89 11.04
C GLY A 133 -7.57 16.55 10.05
N HIS A 134 -7.86 15.92 8.90
CA HIS A 134 -8.65 16.57 7.83
C HIS A 134 -9.99 15.89 7.52
N LEU A 135 -10.12 14.56 7.69
CA LEU A 135 -11.38 13.81 7.48
C LEU A 135 -12.21 13.65 8.76
N GLY A 136 -11.58 13.85 9.92
CA GLY A 136 -12.18 13.57 11.22
C GLY A 136 -12.09 12.09 11.61
N ARG A 137 -12.15 11.84 12.92
CA ARG A 137 -11.91 10.51 13.52
C ARG A 137 -12.96 9.46 13.14
N GLU A 138 -14.25 9.82 13.15
CA GLU A 138 -15.33 8.84 13.04
C GLU A 138 -15.39 8.11 11.68
N PRO A 139 -15.29 8.80 10.52
CA PRO A 139 -15.27 8.13 9.22
C PRO A 139 -14.06 7.19 9.06
N ILE A 140 -12.88 7.61 9.53
CA ILE A 140 -11.64 6.84 9.43
C ILE A 140 -11.73 5.55 10.25
N VAL A 141 -12.21 5.64 11.50
CA VAL A 141 -12.34 4.46 12.37
C VAL A 141 -13.33 3.44 11.78
N LYS A 142 -14.46 3.91 11.23
CA LYS A 142 -15.44 3.01 10.57
C LYS A 142 -14.84 2.32 9.34
N ALA A 143 -14.12 3.07 8.50
CA ALA A 143 -13.42 2.50 7.34
C ALA A 143 -12.33 1.51 7.77
N TRP A 144 -11.59 1.82 8.84
CA TRP A 144 -10.54 0.96 9.38
C TRP A 144 -11.08 -0.39 9.87
N TYR A 145 -12.21 -0.43 10.57
CA TYR A 145 -12.81 -1.71 10.97
C TYR A 145 -13.14 -2.60 9.77
N PHE A 146 -13.69 -2.02 8.69
CA PHE A 146 -13.97 -2.75 7.45
C PHE A 146 -12.67 -3.31 6.82
N VAL A 147 -11.65 -2.47 6.69
CA VAL A 147 -10.34 -2.86 6.13
C VAL A 147 -9.66 -3.93 6.98
N LEU A 148 -9.68 -3.78 8.30
CA LEU A 148 -9.05 -4.72 9.23
C LEU A 148 -9.67 -6.12 9.10
N VAL A 149 -11.00 -6.21 9.06
CA VAL A 149 -11.71 -7.48 8.87
C VAL A 149 -11.36 -8.10 7.50
N ALA A 150 -11.35 -7.29 6.44
CA ALA A 150 -10.99 -7.76 5.10
C ALA A 150 -9.57 -8.34 5.05
N LEU A 151 -8.60 -7.66 5.67
CA LEU A 151 -7.21 -8.10 5.73
C LEU A 151 -7.05 -9.40 6.54
N ILE A 152 -7.68 -9.50 7.72
CA ILE A 152 -7.62 -10.72 8.54
C ILE A 152 -8.17 -11.92 7.76
N LEU A 153 -9.35 -11.78 7.15
CA LEU A 153 -9.96 -12.85 6.36
C LEU A 153 -9.09 -13.22 5.15
N ASN A 154 -8.46 -12.24 4.51
CA ASN A 154 -7.56 -12.50 3.40
C ASN A 154 -6.29 -13.25 3.84
N TYR A 155 -5.64 -12.86 4.94
CA TYR A 155 -4.45 -13.55 5.47
C TYR A 155 -4.77 -14.97 5.91
N LEU A 156 -5.89 -15.19 6.60
CA LEU A 156 -6.36 -16.52 6.97
C LEU A 156 -6.63 -17.38 5.72
N GLY A 157 -7.26 -16.81 4.69
CA GLY A 157 -7.49 -17.48 3.41
C GLY A 157 -6.20 -17.84 2.68
N GLN A 158 -5.22 -16.94 2.63
CA GLN A 158 -3.89 -17.23 2.07
C GLN A 158 -3.18 -18.36 2.82
N GLY A 159 -3.28 -18.37 4.16
CA GLY A 159 -2.79 -19.48 4.99
C GLY A 159 -3.50 -20.81 4.68
N ALA A 160 -4.82 -20.78 4.50
CA ALA A 160 -5.61 -21.96 4.12
C ALA A 160 -5.20 -22.49 2.73
N PHE A 161 -4.99 -21.59 1.77
CA PHE A 161 -4.56 -21.93 0.43
C PHE A 161 -3.15 -22.56 0.41
N LEU A 162 -2.20 -22.01 1.18
CA LEU A 162 -0.83 -22.51 1.31
C LEU A 162 -0.73 -23.93 1.87
N ILE A 163 -1.68 -24.34 2.72
CA ILE A 163 -1.70 -25.71 3.26
C ILE A 163 -1.87 -26.75 2.15
N HIS A 164 -2.60 -26.40 1.08
CA HIS A 164 -2.80 -27.28 -0.07
C HIS A 164 -1.84 -27.03 -1.23
N HIS A 165 -1.22 -25.84 -1.30
CA HIS A 165 -0.34 -25.42 -2.40
C HIS A 165 0.96 -24.80 -1.86
N PRO A 166 1.82 -25.59 -1.19
CA PRO A 166 3.03 -25.08 -0.53
C PRO A 166 4.06 -24.47 -1.49
N GLU A 167 4.01 -24.82 -2.78
CA GLU A 167 4.89 -24.31 -3.84
C GLU A 167 4.48 -22.92 -4.38
N ALA A 168 3.33 -22.38 -3.95
CA ALA A 168 2.82 -21.10 -4.43
C ALA A 168 3.71 -19.93 -3.98
N LYS A 169 4.33 -19.24 -4.95
CA LYS A 169 5.16 -18.04 -4.69
C LYS A 169 4.32 -16.78 -4.48
N ASN A 170 3.42 -16.49 -5.42
CA ASN A 170 2.51 -15.34 -5.36
C ASN A 170 1.17 -15.78 -4.77
N VAL A 171 1.13 -16.00 -3.47
CA VAL A 171 0.03 -16.69 -2.77
C VAL A 171 -1.34 -16.09 -3.08
N LEU A 172 -1.49 -14.76 -2.96
CA LEU A 172 -2.76 -14.08 -3.24
C LEU A 172 -3.24 -14.29 -4.69
N PHE A 173 -2.36 -14.13 -5.68
CA PHE A 173 -2.71 -14.26 -7.09
C PHE A 173 -2.94 -15.71 -7.51
N ALA A 174 -2.15 -16.64 -6.97
CA ALA A 174 -2.37 -18.06 -7.14
C ALA A 174 -3.73 -18.47 -6.56
N MET A 175 -4.05 -18.03 -5.34
CA MET A 175 -5.33 -18.29 -4.69
C MET A 175 -6.51 -17.85 -5.58
N VAL A 176 -6.49 -16.62 -6.11
CA VAL A 176 -7.53 -16.14 -7.03
C VAL A 176 -7.56 -16.93 -8.34
N PHE A 177 -6.40 -17.26 -8.92
CA PHE A 177 -6.30 -18.04 -10.16
C PHE A 177 -6.95 -19.43 -10.02
N PHE A 178 -6.68 -20.12 -8.91
CA PHE A 178 -7.25 -21.44 -8.62
C PHE A 178 -8.75 -21.37 -8.31
N GLN A 179 -9.21 -20.32 -7.64
CA GLN A 179 -10.63 -20.12 -7.36
C GLN A 179 -11.42 -19.76 -8.63
N ALA A 180 -10.91 -18.85 -9.46
CA ALA A 180 -11.58 -18.37 -10.66
C ALA A 180 -10.59 -17.80 -11.69
N LYS A 181 -10.15 -18.63 -12.65
CA LYS A 181 -9.23 -18.24 -13.73
C LYS A 181 -9.69 -17.01 -14.51
N PHE A 182 -10.99 -16.91 -14.79
CA PHE A 182 -11.56 -15.76 -15.51
C PHE A 182 -11.42 -14.43 -14.74
N LEU A 183 -11.44 -14.47 -13.41
CA LEU A 183 -11.30 -13.27 -12.57
C LEU A 183 -9.84 -12.87 -12.33
N TYR A 184 -8.86 -13.68 -12.75
CA TYR A 184 -7.45 -13.38 -12.55
C TYR A 184 -7.03 -12.05 -13.16
N ILE A 185 -7.32 -11.82 -14.44
CA ILE A 185 -6.94 -10.58 -15.14
C ILE A 185 -7.68 -9.37 -14.54
N PRO A 186 -9.02 -9.40 -14.34
CA PRO A 186 -9.72 -8.32 -13.64
C PRO A 186 -9.17 -8.02 -12.24
N PHE A 187 -8.86 -9.06 -11.46
CA PHE A 187 -8.28 -8.90 -10.12
C PHE A 187 -6.88 -8.30 -10.16
N LEU A 188 -6.06 -8.68 -11.14
CA LEU A 188 -4.74 -8.09 -11.37
C LEU A 188 -4.83 -6.60 -11.68
N ILE A 189 -5.73 -6.21 -12.58
CA ILE A 189 -5.98 -4.79 -12.92
C ILE A 189 -6.45 -4.03 -11.67
N LEU A 190 -7.38 -4.61 -10.91
CA LEU A 190 -7.87 -4.01 -9.67
C LEU A 190 -6.76 -3.83 -8.63
N SER A 191 -5.85 -4.80 -8.50
CA SER A 191 -4.69 -4.71 -7.60
C SER A 191 -3.71 -3.60 -8.01
N ILE A 192 -3.46 -3.44 -9.31
CA ILE A 192 -2.65 -2.34 -9.83
C ILE A 192 -3.29 -0.99 -9.48
N ILE A 193 -4.61 -0.86 -9.73
CA ILE A 193 -5.37 0.35 -9.38
C ILE A 193 -5.31 0.64 -7.88
N ALA A 194 -5.53 -0.37 -7.02
CA ALA A 194 -5.47 -0.20 -5.57
C ALA A 194 -4.07 0.23 -5.10
N THR A 195 -3.01 -0.31 -5.71
CA THR A 195 -1.62 0.07 -5.43
C THR A 195 -1.36 1.53 -5.84
N VAL A 196 -1.86 1.96 -7.00
CA VAL A 196 -1.77 3.35 -7.45
C VAL A 196 -2.49 4.29 -6.48
N ILE A 197 -3.71 3.94 -6.05
CA ILE A 197 -4.49 4.72 -5.08
C ILE A 197 -3.74 4.83 -3.75
N ALA A 198 -3.17 3.73 -3.25
CA ALA A 198 -2.40 3.72 -2.00
C ALA A 198 -1.19 4.67 -2.07
N SER A 199 -0.42 4.62 -3.16
CA SER A 199 0.70 5.56 -3.37
C SER A 199 0.23 7.02 -3.42
N GLN A 200 -0.88 7.30 -4.10
CA GLN A 200 -1.45 8.65 -4.19
C GLN A 200 -1.94 9.18 -2.84
N ALA A 201 -2.58 8.33 -2.04
CA ALA A 201 -3.00 8.69 -0.69
C ALA A 201 -1.81 9.07 0.20
N MET A 202 -0.71 8.30 0.15
CA MET A 202 0.51 8.63 0.90
C MET A 202 1.14 9.95 0.46
N ILE A 203 1.25 10.20 -0.85
CA ILE A 203 1.79 11.47 -1.38
C ILE A 203 0.94 12.65 -0.89
N SER A 204 -0.38 12.53 -0.98
CA SER A 204 -1.31 13.57 -0.53
C SER A 204 -1.23 13.80 0.99
N GLY A 205 -1.18 12.73 1.79
CA GLY A 205 -1.03 12.82 3.25
C GLY A 205 0.27 13.49 3.65
N MET A 206 1.38 13.16 2.97
CA MET A 206 2.68 13.79 3.19
C MET A 206 2.65 15.30 2.92
N PHE A 207 2.07 15.74 1.79
CA PHE A 207 1.91 17.17 1.51
C PHE A 207 0.99 17.87 2.51
N SER A 208 -0.05 17.19 2.99
CA SER A 208 -0.96 17.72 4.04
C SER A 208 -0.21 17.95 5.35
N ILE A 209 0.60 16.99 5.80
CA ILE A 209 1.42 17.12 7.02
C ILE A 209 2.46 18.23 6.85
N ALA A 210 3.15 18.31 5.72
CA ALA A 210 4.11 19.38 5.45
C ALA A 210 3.44 20.76 5.45
N TYR A 211 2.26 20.87 4.83
CA TYR A 211 1.45 22.09 4.83
C TYR A 211 1.01 22.48 6.25
N GLN A 212 0.49 21.51 7.02
CA GLN A 212 0.09 21.71 8.41
C GLN A 212 1.28 22.07 9.31
N GLY A 213 2.45 21.45 9.12
CA GLY A 213 3.66 21.76 9.87
C GLY A 213 4.15 23.19 9.62
N CYS A 214 4.07 23.67 8.38
CA CYS A 214 4.33 25.07 8.06
C CYS A 214 3.29 26.01 8.69
N HIS A 215 2.01 25.64 8.71
CA HIS A 215 0.91 26.50 9.21
C HIS A 215 0.73 26.45 10.75
N ALA A 216 1.06 25.35 11.42
CA ALA A 216 0.95 25.20 12.87
C ALA A 216 1.88 26.17 13.61
N HIS A 217 3.02 26.54 13.01
CA HIS A 217 3.90 27.58 13.54
C HIS A 217 3.24 28.98 13.55
N TYR A 218 2.18 29.22 12.78
CA TYR A 218 1.43 30.48 12.77
C TYR A 218 0.30 30.53 13.81
N ALA A 219 -0.12 29.39 14.38
CA ALA A 219 -1.23 29.34 15.33
C ALA A 219 -0.82 29.60 16.79
N TYR A 220 0.48 29.47 17.11
CA TYR A 220 1.04 29.61 18.46
C TYR A 220 2.05 30.77 18.58
N ALA A 221 2.10 31.71 17.60
CA ALA A 221 3.03 32.84 17.54
C ALA A 221 2.34 34.14 17.10
#